data_AF-A0A2X5P811-F1
#
_entry.id   AF-A0A2X5P811-F1
#
_cell.length_a   1.000
_cell.length_b   1.000
_cell.length_c   1.000
_cell.angle_alpha   90.00
_cell.angle_beta   90.00
_cell.angle_gamma   90.00
#
_symmetry.space_group_name_H-M   'P 1'
#
loop_
_entity.id
_entity.type
_entity.pdbx_description
1 polymer ?
#
loop_
_entity_poly.entity_id
_entity_poly.type
_entity_poly.pdbx_seq_one_letter_code
_entity_poly.pdbx_strand_id
1 'polypeptide(L)'
;MRAGLLAGRLIASDGKPEDNASVMDYLLLQIFNKYQVILEHLRHTPKTPPVDFYQVLAQLAAEASTFVKTKVRRPLPAPEYDHASLYTSIRPLVDQVHDLLNQILVRAGEIIPLHAKGNGIWVASVLPAELNAFEGIVLAVHARLAPDILQHQFSPGSKSVRHSTFMNWCDHTCRGYRFRHYPCPRARSPTGRTMFILNCREKVISGGR
;
A
#
# COMPACT_ATOMS: atom_id res chain seq x y z
N MET A 1 0.07 -2.15 13.76
CA MET A 1 -0.74 -1.77 12.58
C MET A 1 -0.12 -2.19 11.24
N ARG A 2 1.17 -1.92 10.94
CA ARG A 2 1.77 -2.24 9.63
C ARG A 2 1.82 -3.73 9.27
N ALA A 3 2.25 -4.58 10.20
CA ALA A 3 2.27 -6.04 10.01
C ALA A 3 0.86 -6.62 9.75
N GLY A 4 -0.17 -6.07 10.40
CA GLY A 4 -1.56 -6.49 10.22
C GLY A 4 -2.10 -6.22 8.82
N LEU A 5 -1.72 -5.10 8.19
CA LEU A 5 -2.10 -4.80 6.81
C LEU A 5 -1.52 -5.80 5.81
N LEU A 6 -0.24 -6.16 5.96
CA LEU A 6 0.41 -7.18 5.13
C LEU A 6 -0.18 -8.57 5.35
N ALA A 7 -0.39 -8.95 6.61
CA ALA A 7 -1.04 -10.22 6.95
C ALA A 7 -2.44 -10.33 6.34
N GLY A 8 -3.25 -9.27 6.44
CA GLY A 8 -4.58 -9.23 5.83
C GLY A 8 -4.55 -9.40 4.31
N ARG A 9 -3.57 -8.78 3.63
CA ARG A 9 -3.38 -8.95 2.18
C ARG A 9 -3.04 -10.39 1.81
N LEU A 10 -2.15 -11.02 2.56
CA LEU A 10 -1.70 -12.39 2.31
C LEU A 10 -2.79 -13.44 2.60
N ILE A 11 -3.62 -13.22 3.62
CA ILE A 11 -4.80 -14.06 3.90
C ILE A 11 -5.80 -13.96 2.75
N ALA A 12 -6.06 -12.75 2.23
CA ALA A 12 -6.98 -12.54 1.12
C ALA A 12 -6.51 -13.14 -0.22
N SER A 13 -5.22 -13.45 -0.36
CA SER A 13 -4.65 -14.11 -1.55
C SER A 13 -4.76 -15.65 -1.56
N ASP A 14 -5.47 -16.25 -0.58
CA ASP A 14 -5.88 -17.65 -0.56
C ASP A 14 -4.72 -18.67 -0.71
N GLY A 15 -3.54 -18.32 -0.19
CA GLY A 15 -2.41 -19.23 -0.05
C GLY A 15 -1.81 -19.77 -1.34
N LYS A 16 -2.17 -19.27 -2.53
CA LYS A 16 -1.52 -19.66 -3.78
C LYS A 16 -0.15 -18.97 -3.89
N PRO A 17 0.96 -19.70 -3.73
CA PRO A 17 2.31 -19.13 -3.71
C PRO A 17 2.86 -18.92 -5.13
N GLU A 18 2.01 -18.99 -6.16
CA GLU A 18 2.42 -19.03 -7.57
C GLU A 18 2.97 -17.69 -8.09
N ASP A 19 2.96 -16.64 -7.26
CA ASP A 19 3.46 -15.34 -7.64
C ASP A 19 4.66 -14.87 -6.83
N ASN A 20 5.73 -14.50 -7.55
CA ASN A 20 6.99 -14.02 -6.96
C ASN A 20 6.79 -12.77 -6.08
N ALA A 21 5.76 -11.98 -6.34
CA ALA A 21 5.40 -10.83 -5.50
C ALA A 21 4.86 -11.25 -4.13
N SER A 22 4.17 -12.39 -4.05
CA SER A 22 3.66 -12.94 -2.78
C SER A 22 4.83 -13.37 -1.87
N VAL A 23 5.90 -13.94 -2.44
CA VAL A 23 7.10 -14.36 -1.68
C VAL A 23 7.78 -13.17 -1.00
N MET A 24 7.90 -12.04 -1.70
CA MET A 24 8.47 -10.82 -1.12
C MET A 24 7.66 -10.30 0.06
N ASP A 25 6.33 -10.38 -0.03
CA ASP A 25 5.42 -9.99 1.04
C ASP A 25 5.54 -10.90 2.27
N TYR A 26 5.69 -12.22 2.08
CA TYR A 26 5.94 -13.14 3.19
C TYR A 26 7.27 -12.88 3.90
N LEU A 27 8.35 -12.62 3.14
CA LEU A 27 9.65 -12.28 3.73
C LEU A 27 9.57 -10.96 4.52
N LEU A 28 8.89 -9.96 3.97
CA LEU A 28 8.68 -8.68 4.66
C LEU A 28 7.85 -8.85 5.94
N LEU A 29 6.80 -9.68 5.90
CA LEU A 29 5.99 -10.01 7.07
C LEU A 29 6.81 -10.76 8.13
N GLN A 30 7.68 -11.68 7.72
CA GLN A 30 8.60 -12.38 8.63
C GLN A 30 9.51 -11.40 9.38
N ILE A 31 10.07 -10.42 8.66
CA ILE A 31 10.89 -9.35 9.27
C ILE A 31 10.07 -8.60 10.32
N PHE A 32 8.87 -8.12 9.95
CA PHE A 32 8.05 -7.37 10.89
C PHE A 32 7.63 -8.18 12.13
N ASN A 33 7.24 -9.44 11.95
CA ASN A 33 6.87 -10.31 13.06
C ASN A 33 8.06 -10.55 14.01
N LYS A 34 9.26 -10.76 13.47
CA LYS A 34 10.50 -10.92 14.25
C LYS A 34 10.81 -9.67 15.07
N TYR A 35 10.93 -8.51 14.42
CA TYR A 35 11.34 -7.28 15.08
C TYR A 35 10.27 -6.70 16.01
N GLN A 36 8.99 -6.94 15.75
CA GLN A 36 7.92 -6.51 16.65
C GLN A 36 8.08 -7.14 18.05
N VAL A 37 8.33 -8.45 18.13
CA VAL A 37 8.49 -9.14 19.41
C VAL A 37 9.75 -8.67 20.14
N ILE A 38 10.86 -8.52 19.42
CA ILE A 38 12.14 -8.07 19.99
C ILE A 38 12.00 -6.64 20.54
N LEU A 39 11.47 -5.71 19.75
CA LEU A 39 11.32 -4.31 20.17
C LEU A 39 10.31 -4.17 21.33
N GLU A 40 9.26 -4.99 21.34
CA GLU A 40 8.30 -5.02 22.45
C GLU A 40 8.96 -5.50 23.75
N HIS A 41 9.83 -6.50 23.67
CA HIS A 41 10.62 -6.94 24.82
C HIS A 41 11.58 -5.84 25.31
N LEU A 42 12.33 -5.21 24.39
CA LEU A 42 13.23 -4.11 24.72
C LEU A 42 12.50 -2.91 25.35
N ARG A 43 11.26 -2.66 24.95
CA ARG A 43 10.41 -1.60 25.53
C ARG A 43 10.02 -1.89 26.98
N HIS A 44 9.77 -3.15 27.33
CA HIS A 44 9.35 -3.54 28.67
C HIS A 44 10.52 -3.84 29.62
N THR A 45 11.71 -4.08 29.10
CA THR A 45 12.90 -4.37 29.91
C THR A 45 13.58 -3.08 30.34
N PRO A 46 13.61 -2.75 31.65
CA PRO A 46 14.08 -1.43 32.12
C PRO A 46 15.62 -1.25 32.08
N LYS A 47 16.40 -2.30 31.84
CA LYS A 47 17.88 -2.27 31.88
C LYS A 47 18.51 -2.95 30.66
N THR A 48 18.14 -2.54 29.46
CA THR A 48 18.80 -3.03 28.24
C THR A 48 20.08 -2.24 27.95
N PRO A 49 21.22 -2.90 27.70
CA PRO A 49 22.41 -2.26 27.15
C PRO A 49 22.11 -1.49 25.84
N PRO A 50 22.57 -0.24 25.68
CA PRO A 50 22.33 0.54 24.47
C PRO A 50 22.90 -0.10 23.19
N VAL A 51 23.96 -0.92 23.34
CA VAL A 51 24.57 -1.67 22.24
C VAL A 51 23.59 -2.68 21.63
N ASP A 52 22.74 -3.31 22.43
CA ASP A 52 21.76 -4.29 21.94
C ASP A 52 20.69 -3.59 21.09
N PHE A 53 20.23 -2.42 21.54
CA PHE A 53 19.30 -1.60 20.76
C PHE A 53 19.91 -1.12 19.44
N TYR A 54 21.17 -0.65 19.48
CA TYR A 54 21.92 -0.27 18.29
C TYR A 54 22.03 -1.43 17.29
N GLN A 55 22.39 -2.63 17.76
CA GLN A 55 22.52 -3.82 16.92
C GLN A 55 21.18 -4.21 16.27
N VAL A 56 20.08 -4.19 17.03
CA VAL A 56 18.75 -4.49 16.51
C VAL A 56 18.33 -3.49 15.42
N LEU A 57 18.58 -2.20 15.62
CA LEU A 57 18.29 -1.17 14.60
C LEU A 57 19.13 -1.35 13.34
N ALA A 58 20.42 -1.63 13.48
CA ALA A 58 21.33 -1.86 12.35
C ALA A 58 20.91 -3.10 11.53
N GLN A 59 20.53 -4.20 12.21
CA GLN A 59 20.03 -5.41 11.54
C GLN A 59 18.72 -5.14 10.79
N LEU A 60 17.76 -4.45 11.43
CA LEU A 60 16.50 -4.09 10.79
C LEU A 60 16.72 -3.19 9.56
N ALA A 61 17.62 -2.20 9.65
CA ALA A 61 17.95 -1.33 8.54
C ALA A 61 18.59 -2.07 7.36
N ALA A 62 19.46 -3.05 7.66
CA ALA A 62 20.08 -3.91 6.65
C ALA A 62 19.06 -4.78 5.93
N GLU A 63 18.22 -5.50 6.69
CA GLU A 63 17.17 -6.36 6.14
C GLU A 63 16.15 -5.55 5.33
N ALA A 64 15.63 -4.44 5.86
CA ALA A 64 14.67 -3.58 5.16
C ALA A 64 15.25 -2.92 3.90
N SER A 65 16.55 -2.58 3.91
CA SER A 65 17.22 -1.98 2.75
C SER A 65 17.21 -2.90 1.52
N THR A 66 17.19 -4.22 1.70
CA THR A 66 17.15 -5.18 0.58
C THR A 66 15.87 -5.04 -0.25
N PHE A 67 14.75 -4.75 0.41
CA PHE A 67 13.44 -4.59 -0.23
C PHE A 67 13.22 -3.15 -0.71
N VAL A 68 13.62 -2.14 0.07
CA VAL A 68 13.31 -0.74 -0.22
C VAL A 68 14.22 -0.15 -1.29
N LYS A 69 15.54 -0.34 -1.20
CA LYS A 69 16.50 0.32 -2.08
C LYS A 69 16.68 -0.46 -3.38
N THR A 70 15.73 -0.34 -4.31
CA THR A 70 15.71 -1.14 -5.56
C THR A 70 16.95 -1.01 -6.44
N LYS A 71 17.68 0.11 -6.38
CA LYS A 71 18.90 0.34 -7.17
C LYS A 71 20.15 -0.34 -6.61
N VAL A 72 20.33 -0.33 -5.29
CA VAL A 72 21.59 -0.76 -4.64
C VAL A 72 21.38 -2.01 -3.76
N ARG A 73 20.19 -2.16 -3.16
CA ARG A 73 19.81 -3.24 -2.23
C ARG A 73 20.78 -3.44 -1.06
N ARG A 74 21.51 -2.39 -0.67
CA ARG A 74 22.45 -2.37 0.46
C ARG A 74 22.06 -1.28 1.47
N PRO A 75 22.26 -1.51 2.79
CA PRO A 75 22.12 -0.45 3.79
C PRO A 75 23.11 0.70 3.54
N LEU A 76 22.82 1.87 4.12
CA LEU A 76 23.88 2.87 4.22
C LEU A 76 24.88 2.37 5.27
N PRO A 77 26.15 2.82 5.21
CA PRO A 77 27.11 2.57 6.28
C PRO A 77 26.48 2.98 7.62
N ALA A 78 26.44 2.03 8.57
CA ALA A 78 26.01 2.34 9.93
C ALA A 78 27.09 3.21 10.61
N PRO A 79 26.70 4.24 11.37
CA PRO A 79 27.66 5.03 12.14
C PRO A 79 28.37 4.15 13.18
N GLU A 80 29.63 4.44 13.50
CA GLU A 80 30.34 3.71 14.54
C GLU A 80 29.65 3.85 15.89
N TYR A 81 29.62 2.76 16.66
CA TYR A 81 29.01 2.76 17.98
C TYR A 81 29.96 3.43 18.98
N ASP A 82 29.55 4.60 19.48
CA ASP A 82 30.21 5.29 20.58
C ASP A 82 29.31 5.25 21.82
N HIS A 83 29.77 4.55 22.86
CA HIS A 83 29.04 4.45 24.11
C HIS A 83 29.02 5.78 24.89
N ALA A 84 30.01 6.65 24.68
CA ALA A 84 30.05 7.97 25.30
C ALA A 84 29.06 8.94 24.63
N SER A 85 28.83 8.79 23.33
CA SER A 85 27.97 9.69 22.53
C SER A 85 26.81 8.94 21.85
N LEU A 86 25.96 8.30 22.65
CA LEU A 86 24.85 7.45 22.17
C LEU A 86 23.92 8.14 21.16
N TYR A 87 23.64 9.43 21.35
CA TYR A 87 22.76 10.17 20.45
C TYR A 87 23.30 10.19 19.02
N THR A 88 24.60 10.47 18.85
CA THR A 88 25.25 10.58 17.54
C THR A 88 25.27 9.24 16.81
N SER A 89 25.45 8.12 17.53
CA SER A 89 25.47 6.78 16.93
C SER A 89 24.07 6.22 16.66
N ILE A 90 23.10 6.43 17.55
CA ILE A 90 21.78 5.79 17.45
C ILE A 90 20.81 6.61 16.59
N ARG A 91 20.86 7.94 16.68
CA ARG A 91 19.91 8.82 15.97
C ARG A 91 19.86 8.57 14.46
N PRO A 92 20.99 8.48 13.73
CA PRO A 92 20.98 8.26 12.28
C PRO A 92 20.34 6.92 11.89
N LEU A 93 20.49 5.88 12.73
CA LEU A 93 19.87 4.58 12.50
C LEU A 93 18.35 4.65 12.70
N VAL A 94 17.88 5.37 13.72
CA VAL A 94 16.44 5.56 13.95
C VAL A 94 15.80 6.29 12.76
N ASP A 95 16.40 7.38 12.32
CA ASP A 95 15.91 8.16 11.17
C ASP A 95 15.90 7.29 9.89
N GLN A 96 16.97 6.52 9.65
CA GLN A 96 17.02 5.59 8.53
C GLN A 96 15.94 4.52 8.58
N VAL A 97 15.74 3.86 9.73
CA VAL A 97 14.71 2.82 9.89
C VAL A 97 13.33 3.43 9.66
N HIS A 98 13.07 4.62 10.21
CA HIS A 98 11.82 5.32 10.02
C HIS A 98 11.53 5.57 8.52
N ASP A 99 12.52 6.06 7.77
CA ASP A 99 12.40 6.31 6.33
C ASP A 99 12.17 5.03 5.54
N LEU A 100 12.89 3.95 5.87
CA LEU A 100 12.71 2.64 5.23
C LEU A 100 11.29 2.11 5.47
N LEU A 101 10.79 2.17 6.71
CA LEU A 101 9.45 1.71 7.06
C LEU A 101 8.34 2.52 6.38
N ASN A 102 8.54 3.82 6.19
CA ASN A 102 7.59 4.66 5.46
C ASN A 102 7.57 4.32 3.96
N GLN A 103 8.74 4.08 3.35
CA GLN A 103 8.80 3.70 1.94
C GLN A 103 8.19 2.32 1.65
N ILE A 104 8.29 1.38 2.60
CA ILE A 104 7.62 0.08 2.50
C ILE A 104 6.09 0.25 2.40
N LEU A 105 5.52 1.18 3.18
CA LEU A 105 4.08 1.44 3.17
C LEU A 105 3.60 2.05 1.85
N VAL A 106 4.35 3.00 1.27
CA VAL A 106 3.98 3.61 -0.02
C VAL A 106 3.85 2.56 -1.12
N ARG A 107 4.66 1.50 -1.07
CA ARG A 107 4.55 0.38 -2.02
C ARG A 107 3.36 -0.53 -1.77
N ALA A 108 2.86 -0.61 -0.55
CA ALA A 108 1.78 -1.53 -0.20
C ALA A 108 0.40 -1.04 -0.67
N GLY A 109 0.25 0.26 -0.96
CA GLY A 109 -1.03 0.87 -1.30
C GLY A 109 -1.94 0.98 -0.07
N GLU A 110 -2.71 2.07 0.01
CA GLU A 110 -3.71 2.23 1.06
C GLU A 110 -5.05 1.64 0.61
N ILE A 111 -5.66 0.80 1.46
CA ILE A 111 -6.99 0.26 1.21
C ILE A 111 -8.01 1.29 1.66
N ILE A 112 -8.77 1.82 0.71
CA ILE A 112 -9.85 2.74 0.99
C ILE A 112 -11.15 1.92 1.17
N PRO A 113 -11.79 1.95 2.35
CA PRO A 113 -13.02 1.21 2.57
C PRO A 113 -14.15 1.81 1.72
N LEU A 114 -14.90 0.93 1.05
CA LEU A 114 -16.10 1.28 0.30
C LEU A 114 -17.34 0.94 1.13
N HIS A 115 -18.22 1.91 1.32
CA HIS A 115 -19.49 1.75 2.01
C HIS A 115 -20.63 1.72 1.00
N ALA A 116 -21.44 0.65 1.04
CA ALA A 116 -22.66 0.56 0.24
C ALA A 116 -23.75 1.49 0.79
N LYS A 117 -24.34 2.32 -0.07
CA LYS A 117 -25.47 3.22 0.28
C LYS A 117 -26.82 2.74 -0.30
N GLY A 118 -26.85 1.56 -0.92
CA GLY A 118 -28.02 1.02 -1.61
C GLY A 118 -28.06 1.38 -3.10
N ASN A 119 -28.96 0.75 -3.87
CA ASN A 119 -29.20 1.00 -5.30
C ASN A 119 -27.93 0.94 -6.18
N GLY A 120 -26.96 0.09 -5.84
CA GLY A 120 -25.70 -0.03 -6.59
C GLY A 120 -24.69 1.10 -6.35
N ILE A 121 -24.92 1.98 -5.38
CA ILE A 121 -24.05 3.11 -5.04
C ILE A 121 -23.06 2.71 -3.95
N TRP A 122 -21.77 2.99 -4.21
CA TRP A 122 -20.66 2.78 -3.29
C TRP A 122 -19.95 4.10 -3.02
N VAL A 123 -19.67 4.39 -1.75
CA VAL A 123 -19.03 5.63 -1.31
C VAL A 123 -17.74 5.31 -0.57
N ALA A 124 -16.66 5.96 -0.98
CA ALA A 124 -15.39 5.97 -0.28
C ALA A 124 -15.12 7.41 0.22
N SER A 125 -14.61 7.51 1.45
CA SER A 125 -14.19 8.79 2.04
C SER A 125 -12.66 8.83 2.10
N VAL A 126 -12.07 9.82 1.45
CA VAL A 126 -10.61 10.05 1.42
C VAL A 126 -10.36 11.54 1.59
N LEU A 127 -9.34 11.93 2.35
CA LEU A 127 -8.99 13.34 2.49
C LEU A 127 -8.43 13.89 1.16
N PRO A 128 -8.76 15.13 0.77
CA PRO A 128 -8.28 15.70 -0.49
C PRO A 128 -6.74 15.74 -0.60
N ALA A 129 -6.04 15.89 0.52
CA ALA A 129 -4.57 15.88 0.56
C ALA A 129 -3.99 14.49 0.25
N GLU A 130 -4.59 13.44 0.80
CA GLU A 130 -4.20 12.04 0.53
C GLU A 130 -4.49 11.66 -0.91
N LEU A 131 -5.66 12.05 -1.43
CA LEU A 131 -6.05 11.79 -2.82
C LEU A 131 -5.06 12.37 -3.84
N ASN A 132 -4.50 13.54 -3.55
CA ASN A 132 -3.50 14.21 -4.41
C ASN A 132 -2.10 13.60 -4.30
N ALA A 133 -1.80 12.89 -3.20
CA ALA A 133 -0.53 12.22 -2.98
C ALA A 133 -0.43 10.90 -3.78
N PHE A 134 -1.56 10.28 -4.14
CA PHE A 134 -1.59 9.05 -4.94
C PHE A 134 -1.42 9.34 -6.44
N GLU A 135 -0.62 8.53 -7.13
CA GLU A 135 -0.48 8.61 -8.59
C GLU A 135 -1.71 8.04 -9.34
N GLY A 136 -2.48 7.15 -8.70
CA GLY A 136 -3.70 6.59 -9.25
C GLY A 136 -4.47 5.76 -8.23
N ILE A 137 -5.78 5.61 -8.42
CA ILE A 137 -6.64 4.75 -7.62
C ILE A 137 -6.96 3.50 -8.41
N VAL A 138 -6.78 2.32 -7.80
CA VAL A 138 -7.19 1.05 -8.40
C VAL A 138 -8.44 0.55 -7.69
N LEU A 139 -9.49 0.29 -8.46
CA LEU A 139 -10.70 -0.39 -8.03
C LEU A 139 -10.62 -1.87 -8.41
N ALA A 140 -10.58 -2.75 -7.41
CA ALA A 140 -10.68 -4.19 -7.64
C ALA A 140 -12.17 -4.61 -7.61
N VAL A 141 -12.66 -5.10 -8.74
CA VAL A 141 -14.07 -5.51 -8.91
C VAL A 141 -14.14 -7.02 -9.00
N HIS A 142 -15.09 -7.60 -8.27
CA HIS A 142 -15.42 -9.01 -8.34
C HIS A 142 -16.92 -9.17 -8.63
N ALA A 143 -17.26 -9.96 -9.64
CA ALA A 143 -18.63 -10.36 -9.92
C ALA A 143 -18.64 -11.81 -10.42
N ARG A 144 -19.81 -12.47 -10.34
CA ARG A 144 -20.03 -13.82 -10.89
C ARG A 144 -20.17 -13.78 -12.43
N LEU A 145 -19.17 -13.23 -13.11
CA LEU A 145 -19.10 -13.08 -14.56
C LEU A 145 -17.69 -13.46 -15.03
N ALA A 146 -17.57 -13.91 -16.29
CA ALA A 146 -16.27 -14.10 -16.93
C ALA A 146 -15.53 -12.76 -17.01
N PRO A 147 -14.19 -12.74 -16.85
CA PRO A 147 -13.41 -11.50 -16.78
C PRO A 147 -13.52 -10.64 -18.03
N ASP A 148 -13.60 -11.24 -19.23
CA ASP A 148 -13.75 -10.52 -20.50
C ASP A 148 -15.09 -9.78 -20.58
N ILE A 149 -16.18 -10.47 -20.19
CA ILE A 149 -17.53 -9.88 -20.14
C ILE A 149 -17.57 -8.73 -19.13
N LEU A 150 -16.93 -8.92 -17.97
CA LEU A 150 -16.87 -7.92 -16.93
C LEU A 150 -16.12 -6.67 -17.39
N GLN A 151 -15.02 -6.80 -18.13
CA GLN A 151 -14.30 -5.66 -18.72
C GLN A 151 -15.18 -4.86 -19.69
N HIS A 152 -15.92 -5.55 -20.55
CA HIS A 152 -16.77 -4.93 -21.57
C HIS A 152 -18.02 -4.26 -20.98
N GLN A 153 -18.65 -4.86 -19.96
CA GLN A 153 -19.88 -4.32 -19.36
C GLN A 153 -19.61 -3.28 -18.26
N PHE A 154 -18.51 -3.43 -17.49
CA PHE A 154 -18.23 -2.55 -16.36
C PHE A 154 -17.71 -1.17 -16.80
N SER A 155 -16.84 -1.11 -17.81
CA SER A 155 -16.25 0.14 -18.28
C SER A 155 -17.28 1.21 -18.74
N PRO A 156 -18.36 0.86 -19.48
CA PRO A 156 -19.40 1.83 -19.84
C PRO A 156 -20.43 2.10 -18.73
N GLY A 157 -20.72 1.11 -17.87
CA GLY A 157 -21.75 1.22 -16.82
C GLY A 157 -21.29 1.87 -15.51
N SER A 158 -19.98 1.89 -15.24
CA SER A 158 -19.41 2.43 -14.01
C SER A 158 -18.93 3.88 -14.19
N LYS A 159 -19.33 4.74 -13.27
CA LYS A 159 -18.93 6.15 -13.23
C LYS A 159 -18.58 6.52 -11.80
N SER A 160 -17.47 7.23 -11.62
CA SER A 160 -17.08 7.79 -10.32
C SER A 160 -17.31 9.30 -10.33
N VAL A 161 -17.89 9.80 -9.24
CA VAL A 161 -18.28 11.20 -9.05
C VAL A 161 -17.98 11.63 -7.62
N ARG A 162 -17.64 12.90 -7.41
CA ARG A 162 -17.48 13.48 -6.08
C ARG A 162 -18.82 13.46 -5.34
N HIS A 163 -18.82 13.08 -4.07
CA HIS A 163 -20.04 12.99 -3.24
C HIS A 163 -20.89 14.28 -3.26
N SER A 164 -20.26 15.46 -3.21
CA SER A 164 -20.96 16.76 -3.25
C SER A 164 -21.72 17.04 -4.56
N THR A 165 -21.41 16.31 -5.63
CA THR A 165 -22.00 16.50 -6.97
C THR A 165 -22.97 15.37 -7.34
N PHE A 166 -23.14 14.37 -6.47
CA PHE A 166 -23.91 13.16 -6.75
C PHE A 166 -25.41 13.44 -6.99
N MET A 167 -26.04 14.36 -6.24
CA MET A 167 -27.48 14.64 -6.41
C MET A 167 -27.81 15.30 -7.75
N ASN A 168 -26.92 16.14 -8.30
CA ASN A 168 -27.11 16.77 -9.62
C ASN A 168 -26.69 15.85 -10.79
N TRP A 169 -26.30 14.60 -10.50
CA TRP A 169 -25.76 13.67 -11.50
C TRP A 169 -26.84 12.89 -12.25
N CYS A 170 -27.99 12.62 -11.62
CA CYS A 170 -29.07 11.84 -12.24
C CYS A 170 -29.75 12.56 -13.42
N ASP A 171 -29.66 13.89 -13.48
CA ASP A 171 -30.45 14.70 -14.42
C ASP A 171 -29.66 15.21 -15.64
N HIS A 172 -28.33 15.08 -15.64
CA HIS A 172 -27.49 15.58 -16.74
C HIS A 172 -26.43 14.57 -17.18
N THR A 173 -26.36 14.33 -18.50
CA THR A 173 -25.26 13.66 -19.19
C THR A 173 -23.97 14.47 -19.03
N CYS A 174 -23.28 14.32 -17.89
CA CYS A 174 -22.04 15.02 -17.63
C CYS A 174 -20.94 14.18 -16.99
N ARG A 175 -19.72 14.67 -17.21
CA ARG A 175 -18.39 14.02 -17.18
C ARG A 175 -18.03 13.43 -15.82
N GLY A 176 -18.24 12.14 -15.64
CA GLY A 176 -17.63 11.33 -14.57
C GLY A 176 -16.23 10.84 -14.97
N TYR A 177 -15.46 10.40 -13.99
CA TYR A 177 -14.21 9.68 -14.26
C TYR A 177 -14.54 8.29 -14.80
N ARG A 178 -13.97 7.93 -15.95
CA ARG A 178 -14.08 6.58 -16.51
C ARG A 178 -13.00 5.68 -15.92
N PHE A 179 -13.42 4.49 -15.55
CA PHE A 179 -12.52 3.40 -15.22
C PHE A 179 -11.89 2.86 -16.50
N ARG A 180 -10.56 2.76 -16.55
CA ARG A 180 -9.86 2.01 -17.60
C ARG A 180 -9.42 0.67 -17.04
N HIS A 181 -9.53 -0.38 -17.83
CA HIS A 181 -8.97 -1.67 -17.46
C HIS A 181 -7.47 -1.52 -17.19
N TYR A 182 -7.02 -2.03 -16.05
CA TYR A 182 -5.61 -2.02 -15.70
C TYR A 182 -5.05 -3.43 -15.90
N PRO A 183 -4.26 -3.68 -16.96
CA PRO A 183 -3.61 -4.97 -17.15
C PRO A 183 -2.51 -5.09 -16.08
N CYS A 184 -2.86 -5.67 -14.94
CA CYS A 184 -1.90 -5.96 -13.90
C CYS A 184 -1.13 -7.23 -14.29
N PRO A 185 0.20 -7.27 -14.15
CA PRO A 185 0.91 -8.55 -14.06
C PRO A 185 0.23 -9.38 -12.96
N ARG A 186 0.02 -10.69 -13.19
CA ARG A 186 -0.71 -11.59 -12.27
C ARG A 186 -0.30 -11.41 -10.79
N ALA A 187 0.97 -11.03 -10.58
CA ALA A 187 1.67 -10.69 -9.33
C ALA A 187 1.03 -9.70 -8.37
N ARG A 188 0.09 -8.86 -8.81
CA ARG A 188 -0.47 -7.81 -7.93
C ARG A 188 -1.98 -7.86 -7.79
N SER A 189 -2.66 -8.87 -8.37
CA SER A 189 -4.12 -8.98 -8.24
C SER A 189 -4.51 -9.90 -7.07
N PRO A 190 -5.43 -9.48 -6.17
CA PRO A 190 -6.18 -10.42 -5.36
C PRO A 190 -6.91 -11.38 -6.32
N THR A 191 -6.64 -12.66 -6.17
CA THR A 191 -7.08 -13.75 -7.05
C THR A 191 -8.55 -13.62 -7.46
N GLY A 192 -8.83 -13.70 -8.77
CA GLY A 192 -10.19 -13.67 -9.32
C GLY A 192 -10.89 -12.31 -9.34
N ARG A 193 -10.15 -11.20 -9.16
CA ARG A 193 -10.69 -9.83 -9.31
C ARG A 193 -10.14 -9.14 -10.55
N THR A 194 -11.02 -8.46 -11.29
CA THR A 194 -10.64 -7.61 -12.41
C THR A 194 -10.33 -6.21 -11.87
N MET A 195 -9.18 -5.67 -12.23
CA MET A 195 -8.74 -4.35 -11.77
C MET A 195 -9.05 -3.27 -12.78
N PHE A 196 -9.57 -2.16 -12.27
CA PHE A 196 -9.78 -0.95 -13.04
C PHE A 196 -9.02 0.19 -12.39
N ILE A 197 -8.26 0.95 -13.17
CA ILE A 197 -7.57 2.14 -12.68
C ILE A 197 -8.39 3.38 -13.00
N LEU A 198 -8.43 4.29 -12.04
CA LEU A 198 -8.95 5.63 -12.17
C LEU A 198 -7.78 6.58 -12.01
N ASN A 199 -7.41 7.23 -13.11
CA ASN A 199 -6.37 8.25 -13.08
C ASN A 199 -7.00 9.54 -12.57
N CYS A 200 -6.68 9.91 -11.32
CA CYS A 200 -7.20 11.13 -10.70
C CYS A 200 -6.77 12.42 -11.42
N ARG A 201 -5.72 12.38 -12.24
CA ARG A 201 -5.21 13.52 -13.01
C ARG A 201 -5.84 13.65 -14.40
N GLU A 202 -6.34 12.57 -14.98
CA GLU A 202 -7.11 12.64 -16.23
C GLU A 202 -8.56 13.03 -15.91
N LYS A 203 -8.84 14.33 -15.87
CA LYS A 203 -10.18 14.79 -16.26
C LYS A 203 -10.33 14.40 -17.74
N VAL A 204 -11.20 13.44 -18.03
CA VAL A 204 -11.63 13.20 -19.41
C VAL A 204 -12.44 14.43 -19.85
N ILE A 205 -11.73 15.42 -20.39
CA ILE A 205 -12.30 16.46 -21.25
C ILE A 205 -12.46 15.77 -22.60
N SER A 206 -13.51 14.98 -22.79
CA SER A 206 -13.92 14.62 -24.14
C SER A 206 -14.44 15.92 -24.78
N GLY A 207 -13.62 16.46 -25.68
CA GLY A 207 -13.93 17.61 -26.51
C GLY A 207 -15.24 17.41 -27.25
N GLY A 208 -16.06 18.45 -27.26
CA GLY A 208 -17.19 18.52 -28.16
C GLY A 208 -16.69 18.70 -29.59
N ARG A 209 -17.36 18.02 -30.51
CA ARG A 209 -17.98 18.69 -31.66
C ARG A 209 -19.42 18.24 -31.70
#